data_AF-A0A9E4GEX0-F1
#
_entry.id   AF-A0A9E4GEX0-F1
#
_cell.length_a   1.000
_cell.length_b   1.000
_cell.length_c   1.000
_cell.angle_alpha   90.00
_cell.angle_beta   90.00
_cell.angle_gamma   90.00
#
_symmetry.space_group_name_H-M   'P 1'
#
loop_
_entity.id
_entity.type
_entity.pdbx_description
1 polymer ?
#
loop_
_entity_poly.entity_id
_entity_poly.type
_entity_poly.pdbx_seq_one_letter_code
_entity_poly.pdbx_strand_id
1 'polypeptide(L)'
;MKTLRRIITLGWLGLFVGLGPQTAELRASGPLVLEVQELRLESTAGHKRLNWRFSTAPTEVKAFGLSDPPRLVIDVSGPAQGTISTSYTTHDETVWRIRQGAHPQRLRFVLDFKTDSLPSYTIEHDGTRLSALVQTPGDAREASRQLFPPLRTASGQTASATPAAPSARPQASAPTASGEATPAAAGLHLDELQLGLEDDRQALSFVFSQSPHSVRSFALSDPPRLVLDVTGPVAPGPSARYTARDALVSAVRVGSHSDRLRFVVDLSGSQIPPFEVRQQENRLRLVFAQSPAEGVQAQVLFRRPGTTALAARTPAAPRPAPTAPTVAEAPAPAPPPAPPPTRQAFVPAVTGGRKKYAAELGPPAVAGAD
;
A
#
# COMPACT_ATOMS: atom_id res chain seq x y z
N MET A 1 9.67 42.09 -9.06
CA MET A 1 9.84 40.98 -10.02
C MET A 1 8.47 40.49 -10.46
N LYS A 2 8.17 40.60 -11.77
CA LYS A 2 6.94 40.15 -12.42
C LYS A 2 7.17 38.75 -12.97
N THR A 3 6.27 37.80 -12.72
CA THR A 3 5.91 36.63 -13.58
C THR A 3 5.02 35.69 -12.75
N LEU A 4 4.06 34.92 -13.26
CA LEU A 4 3.27 34.91 -14.49
C LEU A 4 2.17 33.88 -14.18
N ARG A 5 0.91 34.27 -14.01
CA ARG A 5 -0.19 33.31 -13.82
C ARG A 5 -0.68 32.86 -15.19
N ARG A 6 -0.42 31.60 -15.56
CA ARG A 6 -1.06 30.96 -16.72
C ARG A 6 -2.40 30.37 -16.28
N ILE A 7 -3.49 30.96 -16.75
CA ILE A 7 -4.84 30.42 -16.67
C ILE A 7 -5.12 29.76 -18.02
N ILE A 8 -5.42 28.46 -18.01
CA ILE A 8 -5.89 27.73 -19.19
C ILE A 8 -7.39 27.55 -19.01
N THR A 9 -8.17 28.32 -19.77
CA THR A 9 -9.62 28.17 -19.91
C THR A 9 -9.88 27.50 -21.25
N LEU A 10 -10.32 26.23 -21.27
CA LEU A 10 -10.93 25.64 -22.45
C LEU A 10 -12.45 25.82 -22.36
N GLY A 11 -12.96 26.75 -23.14
CA GLY A 11 -14.39 26.86 -23.44
C GLY A 11 -14.75 25.85 -24.53
N TRP A 12 -15.75 25.02 -24.26
CA TRP A 12 -16.37 24.17 -25.28
C TRP A 12 -17.83 24.59 -25.42
N LEU A 13 -18.15 25.19 -26.55
CA LEU A 13 -19.49 25.60 -26.95
C LEU A 13 -20.06 24.48 -27.83
N GLY A 14 -20.99 23.68 -27.28
CA GLY A 14 -21.66 22.58 -27.96
C GLY A 14 -23.17 22.77 -27.95
N LEU A 15 -23.71 22.98 -29.14
CA LEU A 15 -25.10 23.23 -29.49
C LEU A 15 -26.00 22.00 -29.20
N PHE A 16 -27.12 22.21 -28.51
CA PHE A 16 -28.17 21.21 -28.23
C PHE A 16 -29.29 21.30 -29.28
N VAL A 17 -29.62 20.21 -29.98
CA VAL A 17 -30.94 20.01 -30.60
C VAL A 17 -31.30 18.52 -30.59
N GLY A 18 -32.42 18.17 -29.93
CA GLY A 18 -33.01 16.83 -29.98
C GLY A 18 -33.92 16.51 -28.78
N LEU A 19 -35.14 17.08 -28.76
CA LEU A 19 -36.19 16.71 -27.80
C LEU A 19 -36.89 15.44 -28.26
N GLY A 20 -36.66 14.33 -27.56
CA GLY A 20 -37.62 13.23 -27.41
C GLY A 20 -37.98 13.09 -25.92
N PRO A 21 -39.20 12.71 -25.55
CA PRO A 21 -39.58 12.51 -24.16
C PRO A 21 -38.86 11.26 -23.63
N GLN A 22 -37.64 11.42 -23.10
CA GLN A 22 -37.03 10.40 -22.26
C GLN A 22 -37.88 10.30 -21.01
N THR A 23 -38.61 9.20 -20.89
CA THR A 23 -39.17 8.73 -19.63
C THR A 23 -37.98 8.49 -18.71
N ALA A 24 -37.64 9.48 -17.89
CA ALA A 24 -36.57 9.39 -16.92
C ALA A 24 -36.99 8.36 -15.88
N GLU A 25 -36.57 7.11 -16.06
CA GLU A 25 -36.56 6.14 -14.98
C GLU A 25 -35.75 6.76 -13.85
N LEU A 26 -36.43 7.15 -12.75
CA LEU A 26 -35.78 7.45 -11.48
C LEU A 26 -35.04 6.19 -11.04
N ARG A 27 -33.80 6.03 -11.49
CA ARG A 27 -32.87 5.08 -10.91
C ARG A 27 -32.74 5.48 -9.44
N ALA A 28 -33.27 4.64 -8.56
CA ALA A 28 -33.06 4.76 -7.14
C ALA A 28 -31.56 4.91 -6.91
N SER A 29 -31.14 6.12 -6.52
CA SER A 29 -29.75 6.39 -6.20
C SER A 29 -29.43 5.50 -5.01
N GLY A 30 -28.46 4.59 -5.18
CA GLY A 30 -27.98 3.75 -4.10
C GLY A 30 -27.57 4.60 -2.88
N PRO A 31 -27.39 3.99 -1.70
CA PRO A 31 -27.01 4.74 -0.50
C PRO A 31 -25.76 5.57 -0.78
N LEU A 32 -25.81 6.87 -0.50
CA LEU A 32 -24.69 7.78 -0.69
C LEU A 32 -23.55 7.35 0.22
N VAL A 33 -22.52 6.75 -0.35
CA VAL A 33 -21.33 6.31 0.38
C VAL A 33 -20.33 7.46 0.47
N LEU A 34 -19.72 7.66 1.65
CA LEU A 34 -18.59 8.55 1.85
C LEU A 34 -17.32 7.95 1.25
N GLU A 35 -16.85 8.55 0.16
CA GLU A 35 -15.68 8.15 -0.60
C GLU A 35 -14.80 9.38 -0.87
N VAL A 36 -13.48 9.21 -0.88
CA VAL A 36 -12.53 10.26 -1.26
C VAL A 36 -12.43 10.31 -2.79
N GLN A 37 -12.90 11.41 -3.37
CA GLN A 37 -12.82 11.66 -4.82
C GLN A 37 -11.51 12.33 -5.24
N GLU A 38 -10.97 13.22 -4.39
CA GLU A 38 -9.72 13.93 -4.66
C GLU A 38 -8.97 14.14 -3.34
N LEU A 39 -7.65 13.95 -3.39
CA LEU A 39 -6.72 14.34 -2.34
C LEU A 39 -5.60 15.16 -2.99
N ARG A 40 -5.43 16.40 -2.55
CA ARG A 40 -4.40 17.31 -3.06
C ARG A 40 -3.58 17.89 -1.92
N LEU A 41 -2.26 17.89 -2.06
CA LEU A 41 -1.33 18.57 -1.18
C LEU A 41 -0.78 19.81 -1.91
N GLU A 42 -1.01 20.98 -1.34
CA GLU A 42 -0.53 22.27 -1.84
C GLU A 42 0.48 22.87 -0.86
N SER A 43 1.52 23.49 -1.41
CA SER A 43 2.53 24.21 -0.62
C SER A 43 2.40 25.71 -0.88
N THR A 44 2.20 26.48 0.18
CA THR A 44 2.22 27.95 0.16
C THR A 44 3.27 28.42 1.17
N ALA A 45 3.80 29.63 1.02
CA ALA A 45 4.75 30.19 1.98
C ALA A 45 4.16 30.13 3.41
N GLY A 46 4.87 29.44 4.31
CA GLY A 46 4.53 29.27 5.72
C GLY A 46 3.47 28.23 6.06
N HIS A 47 2.86 27.54 5.09
CA HIS A 47 1.92 26.46 5.38
C HIS A 47 1.75 25.44 4.26
N LYS A 48 1.42 24.21 4.63
CA LYS A 48 0.92 23.17 3.73
C LYS A 48 -0.60 23.11 3.84
N ARG A 49 -1.28 22.99 2.71
CA ARG A 49 -2.74 22.80 2.65
C ARG A 49 -3.04 21.43 2.05
N LEU A 50 -3.65 20.56 2.83
CA LEU A 50 -4.22 19.31 2.33
C LEU A 50 -5.70 19.51 2.07
N ASN A 51 -6.14 19.22 0.86
CA ASN A 51 -7.54 19.32 0.45
C ASN A 51 -8.07 17.93 0.11
N TRP A 52 -9.15 17.52 0.76
CA TRP A 52 -9.94 16.35 0.41
C TRP A 52 -11.26 16.79 -0.21
N ARG A 53 -11.68 16.12 -1.28
CA ARG A 53 -13.04 16.19 -1.81
C ARG A 53 -13.71 14.83 -1.63
N PHE A 54 -14.88 14.83 -1.01
CA PHE A 54 -15.68 13.63 -0.78
C PHE A 54 -16.85 13.53 -1.77
N SER A 55 -17.37 12.33 -1.94
CA SER A 55 -18.60 12.05 -2.72
C SER A 55 -19.87 12.60 -2.08
N THR A 56 -19.91 12.64 -0.75
CA THR A 56 -20.99 13.23 0.06
C THR A 56 -20.39 14.03 1.21
N ALA A 57 -21.16 14.95 1.78
CA ALA A 57 -20.69 15.74 2.89
C ALA A 57 -20.46 14.83 4.11
N PRO A 58 -19.31 14.95 4.81
CA PRO A 58 -19.08 14.21 6.03
C PRO A 58 -20.04 14.71 7.12
N THR A 59 -20.50 13.79 7.97
CA THR A 59 -21.44 14.13 9.06
C THR A 59 -20.72 14.71 10.27
N GLU A 60 -19.46 14.36 10.47
CA GLU A 60 -18.62 14.85 11.55
C GLU A 60 -17.16 14.80 11.13
N VAL A 61 -16.36 15.78 11.58
CA VAL A 61 -14.91 15.79 11.42
C VAL A 61 -14.26 16.00 12.79
N LYS A 62 -13.36 15.09 13.17
CA LYS A 62 -12.55 15.18 14.40
C LYS A 62 -11.09 15.14 14.04
N ALA A 63 -10.28 16.01 14.63
CA ALA A 63 -8.84 16.00 14.42
C ALA A 63 -8.08 16.12 15.73
N PHE A 64 -7.00 15.36 15.87
CA PHE A 64 -6.15 15.39 17.05
C PHE A 64 -4.70 15.04 16.71
N GLY A 65 -3.81 15.55 17.54
CA GLY A 65 -2.37 15.32 17.45
C GLY A 65 -1.89 14.10 18.22
N LEU A 66 -0.83 13.46 17.72
CA LEU A 66 0.02 12.52 18.46
C LEU A 66 1.46 13.05 18.42
N SER A 67 2.22 12.88 19.50
CA SER A 67 3.57 13.45 19.64
C SER A 67 4.71 12.46 19.39
N ASP A 68 4.47 11.15 19.48
CA ASP A 68 5.52 10.13 19.36
C ASP A 68 5.10 8.95 18.46
N PRO A 69 5.46 8.97 17.16
CA PRO A 69 6.01 10.10 16.42
C PRO A 69 4.95 11.18 16.14
N PRO A 70 5.35 12.40 15.73
CA PRO A 70 4.42 13.47 15.39
C PRO A 70 3.45 13.10 14.26
N ARG A 71 2.14 13.09 14.58
CA ARG A 71 1.08 12.74 13.64
C ARG A 71 -0.15 13.62 13.83
N LEU A 72 -0.78 13.99 12.72
CA LEU A 72 -2.13 14.55 12.71
C LEU A 72 -3.10 13.46 12.28
N VAL A 73 -4.03 13.10 13.14
CA VAL A 73 -5.10 12.14 12.85
C VAL A 73 -6.38 12.92 12.59
N ILE A 74 -7.04 12.64 11.48
CA ILE A 74 -8.31 13.25 11.07
C ILE A 74 -9.32 12.13 10.83
N ASP A 75 -10.32 12.04 11.69
CA ASP A 75 -11.46 11.16 11.56
C ASP A 75 -12.61 11.90 10.88
N VAL A 76 -13.12 11.32 9.80
CA VAL A 76 -14.21 11.86 8.98
C VAL A 76 -15.34 10.86 9.01
N SER A 77 -16.40 11.17 9.75
CA SER A 77 -17.56 10.31 9.92
C SER A 77 -18.53 10.44 8.74
N GLY A 78 -19.14 9.31 8.39
CA GLY A 78 -20.14 9.20 7.35
C GLY A 78 -20.33 7.74 6.94
N PRO A 79 -21.35 7.44 6.11
CA PRO A 79 -21.58 6.10 5.59
C PRO A 79 -20.44 5.66 4.67
N ALA A 80 -19.31 5.23 5.20
CA ALA A 80 -18.19 4.72 4.44
C ALA A 80 -18.40 3.23 4.12
N GLN A 81 -18.15 2.82 2.88
CA GLN A 81 -18.09 1.40 2.52
C GLN A 81 -16.64 0.95 2.39
N GLY A 82 -16.38 -0.23 2.96
CA GLY A 82 -15.17 -1.00 2.69
C GLY A 82 -14.03 -0.82 3.69
N THR A 83 -12.98 -1.59 3.42
CA THR A 83 -11.75 -1.71 4.23
C THR A 83 -10.56 -1.22 3.42
N ILE A 84 -10.71 -0.11 2.70
CA ILE A 84 -9.62 0.41 1.87
C ILE A 84 -8.64 1.15 2.79
N SER A 85 -7.45 0.57 2.93
CA SER A 85 -6.31 1.30 3.49
C SER A 85 -5.33 1.61 2.38
N THR A 86 -5.03 2.90 2.21
CA THR A 86 -4.10 3.42 1.21
C THR A 86 -3.05 4.27 1.91
N SER A 87 -1.82 4.26 1.40
CA SER A 87 -0.74 5.10 1.91
C SER A 87 -0.06 5.80 0.73
N TYR A 88 0.18 7.09 0.88
CA TYR A 88 0.83 7.97 -0.09
C TYR A 88 2.11 8.49 0.54
N THR A 89 3.26 8.19 -0.05
CA THR A 89 4.53 8.84 0.33
C THR A 89 4.62 10.17 -0.40
N THR A 90 5.04 11.21 0.29
CA THR A 90 5.19 12.56 -0.25
C THR A 90 6.66 12.94 -0.26
N HIS A 91 7.11 13.65 -1.29
CA HIS A 91 8.45 14.23 -1.35
C HIS A 91 8.55 15.57 -0.59
N ASP A 92 7.55 15.90 0.23
CA ASP A 92 7.50 17.13 1.00
C ASP A 92 8.41 17.04 2.24
N GLU A 93 8.94 18.19 2.66
CA GLU A 93 9.87 18.30 3.79
C GLU A 93 9.16 18.26 5.15
N THR A 94 7.87 18.59 5.18
CA THR A 94 7.08 18.62 6.42
C THR A 94 6.26 17.35 6.56
N VAL A 95 5.47 17.01 5.54
CA VAL A 95 4.66 15.78 5.50
C VAL A 95 5.41 14.75 4.68
N TRP A 96 5.67 13.56 5.21
CA TRP A 96 6.34 12.50 4.41
C TRP A 96 5.41 11.37 4.02
N ARG A 97 4.30 11.20 4.73
CA ARG A 97 3.33 10.15 4.44
C ARG A 97 1.93 10.54 4.84
N ILE A 98 0.98 10.24 3.97
CA ILE A 98 -0.46 10.34 4.24
C ILE A 98 -1.03 8.94 4.20
N ARG A 99 -1.67 8.51 5.28
CA ARG A 99 -2.34 7.21 5.37
C ARG A 99 -3.85 7.43 5.42
N GLN A 100 -4.58 6.64 4.66
CA GLN A 100 -6.02 6.54 4.70
C GLN A 100 -6.38 5.14 5.19
N GLY A 101 -7.28 5.06 6.16
CA GLY A 101 -7.86 3.81 6.64
C GLY A 101 -9.37 3.93 6.74
N ALA A 102 -10.09 2.96 6.22
CA ALA A 102 -11.53 2.88 6.40
C ALA A 102 -11.88 2.11 7.68
N HIS A 103 -12.82 2.66 8.45
CA HIS A 103 -13.51 2.02 9.55
C HIS A 103 -15.01 1.97 9.24
N PRO A 104 -15.81 1.09 9.89
CA PRO A 104 -17.22 0.89 9.53
C PRO A 104 -18.11 2.14 9.50
N GLN A 105 -17.72 3.24 10.14
CA GLN A 105 -18.49 4.48 10.23
C GLN A 105 -17.67 5.76 9.98
N ARG A 106 -16.37 5.62 9.64
CA ARG A 106 -15.49 6.77 9.43
C ARG A 106 -14.31 6.43 8.53
N LEU A 107 -13.83 7.43 7.82
CA LEU A 107 -12.51 7.42 7.21
C LEU A 107 -11.53 8.05 8.19
N ARG A 108 -10.36 7.44 8.36
CA ARG A 108 -9.26 7.97 9.17
C ARG A 108 -8.11 8.34 8.26
N PHE A 109 -7.71 9.61 8.29
CA PHE A 109 -6.50 10.10 7.68
C PHE A 109 -5.43 10.27 8.76
N VAL A 110 -4.21 9.83 8.48
CA VAL A 110 -3.05 10.04 9.36
C VAL A 110 -1.95 10.68 8.53
N LEU A 111 -1.60 11.91 8.87
CA LEU A 111 -0.46 12.61 8.30
C LEU A 111 0.73 12.36 9.22
N ASP A 112 1.78 11.75 8.69
CA ASP A 112 3.05 11.59 9.39
C ASP A 112 3.99 12.75 9.02
N PHE A 113 4.54 13.41 10.03
CA PHE A 113 5.45 14.54 9.85
C PHE A 113 6.91 14.12 9.98
N LYS A 114 7.83 14.85 9.31
CA LYS A 114 9.29 14.68 9.47
C LYS A 114 9.87 15.48 10.63
N THR A 115 9.08 16.40 11.19
CA THR A 115 9.49 17.28 12.28
C THR A 115 9.48 16.52 13.61
N ASP A 116 10.27 16.99 14.58
CA ASP A 116 10.33 16.39 15.93
C ASP A 116 9.10 16.72 16.79
N SER A 117 8.34 17.76 16.42
CA SER A 117 7.11 18.17 17.08
C SER A 117 5.95 18.27 16.09
N LEU A 118 4.73 18.09 16.59
CA LEU A 118 3.52 18.29 15.81
C LEU A 118 3.37 19.77 15.43
N PRO A 119 3.31 20.12 14.13
CA PRO A 119 3.08 21.50 13.73
C PRO A 119 1.68 21.98 14.08
N SER A 120 1.50 23.28 14.31
CA SER A 120 0.17 23.88 14.49
C SER A 120 -0.69 23.65 13.25
N TYR A 121 -1.96 23.30 13.47
CA TYR A 121 -2.89 22.99 12.38
C TYR A 121 -4.27 23.58 12.61
N THR A 122 -4.96 23.85 11.50
CA THR A 122 -6.38 24.27 11.46
C THR A 122 -7.12 23.34 10.51
N ILE A 123 -8.33 22.91 10.90
CA ILE A 123 -9.21 22.09 10.07
C ILE A 123 -10.42 22.93 9.66
N GLU A 124 -10.66 23.03 8.37
CA GLU A 124 -11.83 23.70 7.78
C GLU A 124 -12.62 22.66 6.99
N HIS A 125 -13.95 22.66 7.10
CA HIS A 125 -14.80 21.82 6.25
C HIS A 125 -15.98 22.64 5.73
N ASP A 126 -16.34 22.41 4.46
CA ASP A 126 -17.47 23.06 3.79
C ASP A 126 -18.09 22.07 2.79
N GLY A 127 -19.29 21.61 3.10
CA GLY A 127 -20.00 20.61 2.30
C GLY A 127 -19.16 19.35 2.09
N THR A 128 -18.79 19.06 0.85
CA THR A 128 -17.99 17.88 0.49
C THR A 128 -16.48 18.12 0.54
N ARG A 129 -16.03 19.30 0.98
CA ARG A 129 -14.61 19.66 1.03
C ARG A 129 -14.11 19.73 2.47
N LEU A 130 -12.90 19.21 2.67
CA LEU A 130 -12.16 19.30 3.92
C LEU A 130 -10.77 19.83 3.61
N SER A 131 -10.32 20.82 4.37
CA SER A 131 -8.97 21.37 4.29
C SER A 131 -8.26 21.25 5.64
N ALA A 132 -7.03 20.75 5.63
CA ALA A 132 -6.13 20.86 6.78
C ALA A 132 -5.00 21.82 6.42
N LEU A 133 -4.91 22.93 7.15
CA LEU A 133 -3.83 23.90 7.05
C LEU A 133 -2.81 23.57 8.13
N VAL A 134 -1.58 23.21 7.73
CA VAL A 134 -0.48 22.85 8.64
C VAL A 134 0.61 23.90 8.52
N GLN A 135 0.95 24.57 9.62
CA GLN A 135 2.01 25.57 9.63
C GLN A 135 3.38 24.92 9.49
N THR A 136 4.25 25.48 8.65
CA THR A 136 5.62 24.97 8.47
C THR A 136 6.62 25.83 9.26
N PRO A 137 7.51 25.21 10.06
CA PRO A 137 8.47 25.95 10.88
C PRO A 137 9.56 26.70 10.08
N GLY A 138 9.59 26.59 8.73
CA GLY A 138 10.63 27.16 7.87
C GLY A 138 10.47 28.65 7.52
N ASP A 139 9.25 29.19 7.40
CA ASP A 139 9.04 30.51 6.76
C ASP A 139 8.63 31.63 7.73
N ALA A 140 8.46 31.33 9.03
CA ALA A 140 8.10 32.35 10.02
C ALA A 140 9.19 33.45 10.18
N ARG A 141 10.43 33.16 9.76
CA ARG A 141 11.53 34.15 9.73
C ARG A 141 11.42 35.20 8.61
N GLU A 142 10.67 34.94 7.53
CA GLU A 142 10.43 35.94 6.47
C GLU A 142 9.15 36.75 6.71
N ALA A 143 8.09 36.14 7.26
CA ALA A 143 6.85 36.85 7.58
C ALA A 143 7.02 37.91 8.70
N SER A 144 8.06 37.78 9.52
CA SER A 144 8.37 38.73 10.61
C SER A 144 9.15 39.97 10.15
N ARG A 145 9.48 40.12 8.86
CA ARG A 145 10.19 41.30 8.31
C ARG A 145 9.31 42.31 7.56
N GLN A 146 8.01 42.05 7.39
CA GLN A 146 7.08 43.04 6.83
C GLN A 146 6.16 43.63 7.91
N LEU A 147 6.68 44.70 8.53
CA LEU A 147 6.00 45.95 8.88
C LEU A 147 4.50 45.86 9.19
N PHE A 148 4.10 45.99 10.47
CA PHE A 148 3.21 47.04 11.01
C PHE A 148 3.18 46.95 12.56
N PRO A 149 2.95 48.08 13.28
CA PRO A 149 3.27 48.25 14.70
C PRO A 149 2.23 47.61 15.65
N PRO A 150 2.58 47.37 16.93
CA PRO A 150 1.69 46.73 17.88
C PRO A 150 0.58 47.70 18.33
N LEU A 151 -0.67 47.33 18.08
CA LEU A 151 -1.79 47.86 18.86
C LEU A 151 -1.81 47.15 20.22
N ARG A 152 -1.57 47.95 21.26
CA ARG A 152 -1.86 47.62 22.65
C ARG A 152 -3.36 47.39 22.83
N THR A 153 -3.72 46.28 23.48
CA THR A 153 -4.89 46.24 24.36
C THR A 153 -4.70 45.22 25.48
N ALA A 154 -5.17 45.66 26.66
CA ALA A 154 -5.09 45.12 28.02
C ALA A 154 -5.34 43.60 28.15
N SER A 155 -4.58 42.85 28.97
CA SER A 155 -4.73 42.70 30.43
C SER A 155 -6.15 42.33 30.90
N GLY A 156 -6.28 41.06 31.31
CA GLY A 156 -7.41 40.44 32.02
C GLY A 156 -7.09 38.95 32.19
N GLN A 157 -6.18 38.60 33.09
CA GLN A 157 -6.44 38.29 34.52
C GLN A 157 -7.20 36.96 34.73
N THR A 158 -6.40 35.94 35.05
CA THR A 158 -6.62 34.78 35.95
C THR A 158 -7.94 33.99 35.92
N ALA A 159 -7.80 32.68 35.68
CA ALA A 159 -8.18 31.67 36.67
C ALA A 159 -7.38 30.38 36.44
N SER A 160 -6.52 30.04 37.40
CA SER A 160 -5.99 28.69 37.57
C SER A 160 -7.13 27.80 38.07
N ALA A 161 -7.43 26.73 37.34
CA ALA A 161 -8.28 25.66 37.83
C ALA A 161 -7.43 24.39 37.99
N THR A 162 -7.17 24.05 39.24
CA THR A 162 -6.64 22.76 39.71
C THR A 162 -7.58 21.64 39.29
N PRO A 163 -7.13 20.62 38.54
CA PRO A 163 -7.91 19.41 38.34
C PRO A 163 -7.79 18.52 39.59
N ALA A 164 -8.92 18.39 40.29
CA ALA A 164 -9.12 17.42 41.35
C ALA A 164 -8.99 15.99 40.82
N ALA A 165 -8.38 15.12 41.62
CA ALA A 165 -8.42 13.67 41.44
C ALA A 165 -9.82 13.13 41.78
N PRO A 166 -10.34 12.19 40.97
CA PRO A 166 -11.00 11.00 41.51
C PRO A 166 -10.42 9.74 40.86
N SER A 167 -9.89 8.80 41.65
CA SER A 167 -10.62 7.67 42.25
C SER A 167 -11.10 6.60 41.26
N ALA A 168 -10.65 5.38 41.56
CA ALA A 168 -11.18 4.07 41.19
C ALA A 168 -11.04 3.60 39.73
N ARG A 169 -10.02 2.74 39.52
CA ARG A 169 -10.00 1.74 38.44
C ARG A 169 -11.25 0.85 38.53
N PRO A 170 -12.05 0.71 37.47
CA PRO A 170 -12.82 -0.51 37.26
C PRO A 170 -11.82 -1.63 36.94
N GLN A 171 -11.84 -2.68 37.75
CA GLN A 171 -11.16 -3.93 37.45
C GLN A 171 -11.65 -4.45 36.10
N ALA A 172 -10.71 -4.71 35.20
CA ALA A 172 -10.98 -5.37 33.93
C ALA A 172 -11.52 -6.78 34.21
N SER A 173 -12.80 -6.99 33.93
CA SER A 173 -13.36 -8.33 33.76
C SER A 173 -12.63 -9.02 32.62
N ALA A 174 -11.97 -10.12 32.92
CA ALA A 174 -11.39 -11.02 31.92
C ALA A 174 -12.49 -11.49 30.95
N PRO A 175 -12.27 -11.47 29.62
CA PRO A 175 -13.19 -12.11 28.71
C PRO A 175 -13.06 -13.62 28.85
N THR A 176 -14.11 -14.23 29.42
CA THR A 176 -14.35 -15.68 29.36
C THR A 176 -14.53 -16.08 27.90
N ALA A 177 -13.47 -16.64 27.31
CA ALA A 177 -13.53 -17.29 26.00
C ALA A 177 -14.08 -18.71 26.18
N SER A 178 -15.39 -18.85 26.11
CA SER A 178 -16.04 -20.10 25.70
C SER A 178 -16.97 -19.77 24.55
N GLY A 179 -16.35 -19.54 23.39
CA GLY A 179 -17.03 -19.43 22.11
C GLY A 179 -17.15 -20.80 21.49
N GLU A 180 -18.36 -21.33 21.51
CA GLU A 180 -18.81 -22.46 20.71
C GLU A 180 -18.42 -22.25 19.24
N ALA A 181 -17.77 -23.24 18.65
CA ALA A 181 -17.18 -23.17 17.32
C ALA A 181 -18.27 -22.92 16.26
N THR A 182 -18.44 -21.65 15.88
CA THR A 182 -19.29 -21.27 14.75
C THR A 182 -18.76 -21.99 13.50
N PRO A 183 -19.63 -22.59 12.66
CA PRO A 183 -19.21 -23.30 11.45
C PRO A 183 -18.24 -22.44 10.64
N ALA A 184 -17.08 -23.02 10.31
CA ALA A 184 -16.04 -22.35 9.56
C ALA A 184 -16.64 -21.68 8.31
N ALA A 185 -16.55 -20.36 8.24
CA ALA A 185 -17.06 -19.59 7.12
C ALA A 185 -16.45 -20.15 5.82
N ALA A 186 -17.32 -20.59 4.91
CA ALA A 186 -16.93 -21.12 3.61
C ALA A 186 -16.19 -20.02 2.83
N GLY A 187 -14.89 -20.20 2.63
CA GLY A 187 -14.07 -19.23 1.91
C GLY A 187 -12.56 -19.43 2.09
N LEU A 188 -11.81 -18.80 1.20
CA LEU A 188 -10.36 -18.80 1.16
C LEU A 188 -9.85 -18.02 2.36
N HIS A 189 -9.01 -18.68 3.13
CA HIS A 189 -8.36 -18.09 4.29
C HIS A 189 -7.03 -18.78 4.54
N LEU A 190 -6.17 -18.14 5.32
CA LEU A 190 -4.88 -18.69 5.71
C LEU A 190 -5.09 -19.73 6.82
N ASP A 191 -4.61 -20.94 6.61
CA ASP A 191 -4.54 -22.01 7.62
C ASP A 191 -3.20 -22.00 8.35
N GLU A 192 -2.10 -21.80 7.62
CA GLU A 192 -0.77 -21.89 8.18
C GLU A 192 0.22 -20.99 7.43
N LEU A 193 1.11 -20.35 8.20
CA LEU A 193 2.22 -19.55 7.71
C LEU A 193 3.50 -20.03 8.39
N GLN A 194 4.48 -20.47 7.59
CA GLN A 194 5.78 -20.90 8.08
C GLN A 194 6.90 -20.19 7.34
N LEU A 195 7.97 -19.90 8.05
CA LEU A 195 9.26 -19.51 7.52
C LEU A 195 10.21 -20.69 7.67
N GLY A 196 11.00 -21.01 6.65
CA GLY A 196 11.94 -22.13 6.70
C GLY A 196 12.88 -22.15 5.50
N LEU A 197 13.37 -23.35 5.17
CA LEU A 197 14.26 -23.59 4.04
C LEU A 197 13.57 -24.49 2.98
N GLU A 198 13.83 -24.19 1.71
CA GLU A 198 13.49 -25.00 0.54
C GLU A 198 14.72 -25.03 -0.38
N ASP A 199 15.27 -26.22 -0.64
CA ASP A 199 16.50 -26.40 -1.44
C ASP A 199 17.66 -25.50 -0.97
N ASP A 200 17.94 -25.49 0.34
CA ASP A 200 18.95 -24.62 0.98
C ASP A 200 18.76 -23.12 0.70
N ARG A 201 17.54 -22.70 0.34
CA ARG A 201 17.16 -21.31 0.17
C ARG A 201 16.07 -20.96 1.15
N GLN A 202 16.06 -19.71 1.58
CA GLN A 202 15.05 -19.24 2.50
C GLN A 202 13.67 -19.17 1.82
N ALA A 203 12.62 -19.65 2.50
CA ALA A 203 11.28 -19.71 1.93
C ALA A 203 10.18 -19.41 2.95
N LEU A 204 9.14 -18.70 2.48
CA LEU A 204 7.86 -18.54 3.16
C LEU A 204 6.82 -19.49 2.56
N SER A 205 6.12 -20.20 3.42
CA SER A 205 5.08 -21.18 3.13
C SER A 205 3.74 -20.66 3.60
N PHE A 206 2.81 -20.43 2.68
CA PHE A 206 1.42 -20.10 2.98
C PHE A 206 0.56 -21.31 2.61
N VAL A 207 -0.22 -21.81 3.56
CA VAL A 207 -1.20 -22.88 3.34
C VAL A 207 -2.59 -22.28 3.53
N PHE A 208 -3.45 -22.51 2.56
CA PHE A 208 -4.82 -22.01 2.52
C PHE A 208 -5.83 -23.15 2.68
N SER A 209 -7.06 -22.80 3.05
CA SER A 209 -8.17 -23.75 3.14
C SER A 209 -8.61 -24.36 1.81
N GLN A 210 -8.30 -23.68 0.72
CA GLN A 210 -8.58 -24.11 -0.64
C GLN A 210 -7.58 -23.46 -1.59
N SER A 211 -7.50 -24.00 -2.80
CA SER A 211 -6.62 -23.47 -3.85
C SER A 211 -6.99 -22.03 -4.21
N PRO A 212 -6.04 -21.08 -4.17
CA PRO A 212 -6.27 -19.73 -4.69
C PRO A 212 -6.59 -19.74 -6.20
N HIS A 213 -7.43 -18.82 -6.65
CA HIS A 213 -7.73 -18.67 -8.08
C HIS A 213 -6.55 -18.06 -8.85
N SER A 214 -5.96 -17.01 -8.29
CA SER A 214 -4.76 -16.39 -8.86
C SER A 214 -3.93 -15.71 -7.78
N VAL A 215 -2.62 -15.61 -8.04
CA VAL A 215 -1.66 -14.94 -7.18
C VAL A 215 -0.93 -13.87 -7.99
N ARG A 216 -0.84 -12.66 -7.43
CA ARG A 216 -0.05 -11.57 -7.97
C ARG A 216 1.01 -11.15 -6.95
N SER A 217 2.25 -11.01 -7.40
CA SER A 217 3.36 -10.54 -6.55
C SER A 217 3.98 -9.26 -7.11
N PHE A 218 4.36 -8.34 -6.23
CA PHE A 218 5.16 -7.17 -6.58
C PHE A 218 5.97 -6.66 -5.38
N ALA A 219 6.98 -5.84 -5.66
CA ALA A 219 7.94 -5.36 -4.68
C ALA A 219 7.80 -3.84 -4.46
N LEU A 220 8.05 -3.37 -3.23
CA LEU A 220 8.07 -1.95 -2.85
C LEU A 220 9.41 -1.65 -2.15
N SER A 221 10.10 -0.57 -2.53
CA SER A 221 11.48 -0.30 -2.08
C SER A 221 11.61 0.59 -0.85
N ASP A 222 10.56 1.32 -0.45
CA ASP A 222 10.64 2.29 0.66
C ASP A 222 9.46 2.16 1.65
N PRO A 223 9.60 1.35 2.72
CA PRO A 223 10.70 0.41 2.98
C PRO A 223 10.59 -0.87 2.12
N PRO A 224 11.67 -1.68 2.03
CA PRO A 224 11.70 -2.95 1.31
C PRO A 224 10.60 -3.93 1.76
N ARG A 225 9.67 -4.21 0.85
CA ARG A 225 8.52 -5.09 1.08
C ARG A 225 8.21 -5.92 -0.15
N LEU A 226 7.76 -7.15 0.08
CA LEU A 226 7.10 -7.96 -0.94
C LEU A 226 5.62 -8.04 -0.65
N VAL A 227 4.79 -7.80 -1.66
CA VAL A 227 3.34 -7.88 -1.57
C VAL A 227 2.86 -9.07 -2.39
N LEU A 228 2.05 -9.94 -1.79
CA LEU A 228 1.36 -11.03 -2.45
C LEU A 228 -0.15 -10.81 -2.32
N ASP A 229 -0.81 -10.60 -3.45
CA ASP A 229 -2.27 -10.57 -3.53
C ASP A 229 -2.77 -11.94 -3.98
N VAL A 230 -3.57 -12.59 -3.14
CA VAL A 230 -4.10 -13.93 -3.35
C VAL A 230 -5.62 -13.82 -3.50
N THR A 231 -6.13 -14.12 -4.70
CA THR A 231 -7.55 -13.97 -5.04
C THR A 231 -8.31 -15.28 -4.89
N GLY A 232 -9.58 -15.19 -4.51
CA GLY A 232 -10.49 -16.30 -4.35
C GLY A 232 -11.75 -15.87 -3.59
N PRO A 233 -12.68 -16.80 -3.30
CA PRO A 233 -13.86 -16.47 -2.49
C PRO A 233 -13.42 -16.31 -1.03
N VAL A 234 -12.94 -15.13 -0.63
CA VAL A 234 -12.28 -14.90 0.67
C VAL A 234 -13.27 -14.97 1.82
N ALA A 235 -12.95 -15.77 2.83
CA ALA A 235 -13.67 -15.71 4.11
C ALA A 235 -13.27 -14.42 4.85
N PRO A 236 -14.23 -13.64 5.37
CA PRO A 236 -13.93 -12.48 6.20
C PRO A 236 -13.02 -12.88 7.36
N GLY A 237 -11.96 -12.11 7.58
CA GLY A 237 -10.99 -12.40 8.64
C GLY A 237 -10.31 -11.13 9.14
N PRO A 238 -9.82 -11.13 10.38
CA PRO A 238 -9.10 -9.99 10.92
C PRO A 238 -7.77 -9.81 10.21
N SER A 239 -7.34 -8.55 10.08
CA SER A 239 -5.95 -8.25 9.71
C SER A 239 -5.02 -8.64 10.85
N ALA A 240 -3.86 -9.23 10.54
CA ALA A 240 -2.90 -9.72 11.52
C ALA A 240 -1.46 -9.36 11.12
N ARG A 241 -0.55 -9.37 12.10
CA ARG A 241 0.90 -9.18 11.90
C ARG A 241 1.65 -10.25 12.68
N TYR A 242 2.52 -10.98 11.99
CA TYR A 242 3.34 -12.04 12.56
C TYR A 242 4.81 -11.65 12.46
N THR A 243 5.49 -11.54 13.61
CA THR A 243 6.91 -11.18 13.66
C THR A 243 7.76 -12.43 13.45
N ALA A 244 8.72 -12.34 12.54
CA ALA A 244 9.67 -13.41 12.26
C ALA A 244 11.00 -13.15 12.97
N ARG A 245 11.65 -14.21 13.45
CA ARG A 245 12.99 -14.15 14.08
C ARG A 245 14.03 -14.53 13.04
N ASP A 246 14.20 -13.65 12.06
CA ASP A 246 14.97 -13.96 10.88
C ASP A 246 15.73 -12.74 10.33
N ALA A 247 16.89 -13.01 9.73
CA ALA A 247 17.80 -11.98 9.23
C ALA A 247 17.26 -11.24 7.99
N LEU A 248 16.47 -11.92 7.15
CA LEU A 248 15.91 -11.38 5.92
C LEU A 248 14.47 -10.89 6.10
N VAL A 249 13.63 -11.65 6.81
CA VAL A 249 12.21 -11.37 7.00
C VAL A 249 11.96 -10.88 8.42
N SER A 250 11.50 -9.63 8.57
CA SER A 250 11.19 -9.06 9.89
C SER A 250 9.76 -9.38 10.35
N ALA A 251 8.80 -9.32 9.42
CA ALA A 251 7.39 -9.60 9.73
C ALA A 251 6.59 -9.95 8.46
N VAL A 252 5.48 -10.64 8.66
CA VAL A 252 4.46 -10.86 7.63
C VAL A 252 3.14 -10.28 8.12
N ARG A 253 2.55 -9.39 7.33
CA ARG A 253 1.21 -8.82 7.57
C ARG A 253 0.21 -9.50 6.68
N VAL A 254 -0.97 -9.76 7.22
CA VAL A 254 -2.10 -10.33 6.50
C VAL A 254 -3.25 -9.33 6.59
N GLY A 255 -3.78 -8.94 5.43
CA GLY A 255 -4.98 -8.13 5.30
C GLY A 255 -6.05 -8.90 4.53
N SER A 256 -7.27 -8.89 5.03
CA SER A 256 -8.43 -9.44 4.32
C SER A 256 -9.19 -8.33 3.60
N HIS A 257 -9.43 -8.52 2.31
CA HIS A 257 -10.32 -7.71 1.48
C HIS A 257 -11.49 -8.58 1.00
N SER A 258 -12.53 -7.96 0.44
CA SER A 258 -13.75 -8.66 -0.01
C SER A 258 -13.49 -9.75 -1.07
N ASP A 259 -12.44 -9.61 -1.87
CA ASP A 259 -12.12 -10.47 -3.02
C ASP A 259 -10.71 -11.09 -2.99
N ARG A 260 -9.88 -10.70 -2.01
CA ARG A 260 -8.48 -11.13 -1.92
C ARG A 260 -7.91 -11.07 -0.52
N LEU A 261 -6.92 -11.92 -0.27
CA LEU A 261 -6.01 -11.82 0.86
C LEU A 261 -4.74 -11.11 0.39
N ARG A 262 -4.30 -10.09 1.13
CA ARG A 262 -3.04 -9.39 0.88
C ARG A 262 -2.03 -9.76 1.95
N PHE A 263 -0.90 -10.30 1.52
CA PHE A 263 0.26 -10.55 2.36
C PHE A 263 1.31 -9.48 2.09
N VAL A 264 1.85 -8.88 3.15
CA VAL A 264 2.98 -7.95 3.06
C VAL A 264 4.12 -8.52 3.88
N VAL A 265 5.18 -8.95 3.21
CA VAL A 265 6.42 -9.44 3.82
C VAL A 265 7.36 -8.23 3.99
N ASP A 266 7.54 -7.79 5.23
CA ASP A 266 8.47 -6.73 5.59
C ASP A 266 9.90 -7.31 5.66
N LEU A 267 10.81 -6.81 4.83
CA LEU A 267 12.21 -7.27 4.79
C LEU A 267 13.09 -6.44 5.73
N SER A 268 14.11 -7.06 6.32
CA SER A 268 15.06 -6.42 7.24
C SER A 268 16.21 -5.71 6.51
N GLY A 269 16.51 -6.10 5.26
CA GLY A 269 17.56 -5.51 4.43
C GLY A 269 17.15 -4.20 3.75
N SER A 270 18.13 -3.45 3.25
CA SER A 270 17.92 -2.22 2.45
C SER A 270 17.53 -2.49 1.00
N GLN A 271 17.73 -3.71 0.52
CA GLN A 271 17.40 -4.16 -0.83
C GLN A 271 16.51 -5.38 -0.79
N ILE A 272 15.72 -5.55 -1.85
CA ILE A 272 14.80 -6.68 -2.01
C ILE A 272 15.57 -7.76 -2.77
N PRO A 273 15.84 -8.94 -2.16
CA PRO A 273 16.52 -10.01 -2.87
C PRO A 273 15.67 -10.52 -4.03
N PRO A 274 16.29 -11.08 -5.09
CA PRO A 274 15.54 -11.81 -6.10
C PRO A 274 14.72 -12.92 -5.45
N PHE A 275 13.49 -13.12 -5.94
CA PHE A 275 12.55 -14.07 -5.35
C PHE A 275 11.74 -14.76 -6.45
N GLU A 276 11.19 -15.92 -6.12
CA GLU A 276 10.31 -16.71 -6.95
C GLU A 276 9.03 -17.02 -6.17
N VAL A 277 7.88 -16.98 -6.84
CA VAL A 277 6.58 -17.35 -6.27
C VAL A 277 6.05 -18.59 -6.97
N ARG A 278 5.83 -19.67 -6.23
CA ARG A 278 5.31 -20.94 -6.74
C ARG A 278 3.99 -21.27 -6.08
N GLN A 279 2.95 -21.49 -6.87
CA GLN A 279 1.65 -21.96 -6.39
C GLN A 279 1.51 -23.46 -6.71
N GLN A 280 1.13 -24.25 -5.70
CA GLN A 280 0.84 -25.67 -5.82
C GLN A 280 -0.43 -25.96 -5.00
N GLU A 281 -1.55 -26.24 -5.67
CA GLU A 281 -2.85 -26.48 -5.01
C GLU A 281 -3.21 -25.35 -4.03
N ASN A 282 -3.42 -25.68 -2.75
CA ASN A 282 -3.72 -24.77 -1.66
C ASN A 282 -2.48 -24.21 -0.95
N ARG A 283 -1.30 -24.32 -1.58
CA ARG A 283 -0.03 -23.90 -1.02
C ARG A 283 0.64 -22.88 -1.93
N LEU A 284 1.12 -21.80 -1.33
CA LEU A 284 1.94 -20.80 -1.98
C LEU A 284 3.33 -20.80 -1.33
N ARG A 285 4.37 -20.76 -2.15
CA ARG A 285 5.76 -20.65 -1.76
C ARG A 285 6.34 -19.36 -2.29
N LEU A 286 6.98 -18.60 -1.40
CA LEU A 286 7.83 -17.47 -1.75
C LEU A 286 9.27 -17.85 -1.39
N VAL A 287 10.10 -18.10 -2.39
CA VAL A 287 11.48 -18.56 -2.22
C VAL A 287 12.43 -17.43 -2.59
N PHE A 288 13.36 -17.10 -1.71
CA PHE A 288 14.38 -16.09 -1.95
C PHE A 288 15.59 -16.74 -2.62
N ALA A 289 16.20 -16.05 -3.60
CA ALA A 289 17.36 -16.59 -4.30
C ALA A 289 18.65 -16.58 -3.45
N GLN A 290 18.67 -15.80 -2.36
CA GLN A 290 19.82 -15.71 -1.47
C GLN A 290 19.92 -16.96 -0.59
N SER A 291 21.14 -17.47 -0.43
CA SER A 291 21.42 -18.48 0.58
C SER A 291 21.06 -17.95 1.97
N PRO A 292 20.48 -18.78 2.84
CA PRO A 292 20.13 -18.37 4.19
C PRO A 292 21.38 -17.89 4.91
N ALA A 293 21.23 -16.86 5.74
CA ALA A 293 22.24 -16.57 6.75
C ALA A 293 22.42 -17.81 7.64
N GLU A 294 23.63 -18.05 8.16
CA GLU A 294 23.83 -19.13 9.12
C GLU A 294 22.82 -19.02 10.27
N GLY A 295 22.16 -20.14 10.60
CA GLY A 295 21.23 -20.21 11.72
C GLY A 295 19.75 -19.95 11.39
N VAL A 296 19.32 -19.95 10.12
CA VAL A 296 17.87 -19.95 9.79
C VAL A 296 17.22 -21.22 10.34
N GLN A 297 16.37 -21.06 11.36
CA GLN A 297 15.54 -22.12 11.89
C GLN A 297 14.13 -22.03 11.32
N ALA A 298 13.52 -23.19 11.05
CA ALA A 298 12.11 -23.22 10.67
C ALA A 298 11.24 -22.65 11.79
N GLN A 299 10.42 -21.66 11.47
CA GLN A 299 9.54 -20.96 12.40
C GLN A 299 8.10 -21.00 11.89
N VAL A 300 7.19 -21.55 12.70
CA VAL A 300 5.75 -21.42 12.45
C VAL A 300 5.31 -20.04 12.95
N LEU A 301 4.89 -19.17 12.04
CA LEU A 301 4.45 -17.80 12.33
C LEU A 301 2.96 -17.75 12.69
N PHE A 302 2.17 -18.61 12.08
CA PHE A 302 0.74 -18.73 12.33
C PHE A 302 0.26 -20.14 12.00
N ARG A 303 -0.67 -20.64 12.81
CA ARG A 303 -1.46 -21.84 12.52
C ARG A 303 -2.85 -21.65 13.08
N ARG A 304 -3.88 -21.91 12.27
CA ARG A 304 -5.24 -21.91 12.77
C ARG A 304 -5.49 -23.11 13.69
N PRO A 305 -6.19 -22.93 14.82
CA PRO A 305 -6.65 -24.05 15.64
C PRO A 305 -7.48 -25.06 14.83
N GLY A 306 -7.23 -26.35 15.03
CA GLY A 306 -7.95 -27.41 14.33
C GLY A 306 -7.38 -27.77 12.95
N THR A 307 -6.44 -26.99 12.40
CA THR A 307 -5.69 -27.42 11.22
C THR A 307 -4.65 -28.44 11.68
N THR A 308 -4.86 -29.72 11.31
CA THR A 308 -3.85 -30.77 11.51
C THR A 308 -2.57 -30.30 10.85
N ALA A 309 -1.50 -30.17 11.64
CA ALA A 309 -0.17 -29.89 11.11
C ALA A 309 0.04 -30.84 9.94
N LEU A 310 0.29 -30.31 8.74
CA LEU A 310 0.72 -31.16 7.65
C LEU A 310 2.07 -31.69 8.12
N ALA A 311 2.07 -32.89 8.72
CA ALA A 311 3.23 -33.51 9.32
C ALA A 311 4.33 -33.33 8.30
N ALA A 312 5.39 -32.61 8.68
CA ALA A 312 6.53 -32.36 7.82
C ALA A 312 6.87 -33.72 7.23
N ARG A 313 6.52 -33.91 5.97
CA ARG A 313 6.76 -35.18 5.30
C ARG A 313 8.27 -35.20 5.25
N THR A 314 8.88 -35.90 6.20
CA THR A 314 10.26 -36.34 6.12
C THR A 314 10.40 -36.79 4.67
N PRO A 315 11.31 -36.19 3.88
CA PRO A 315 11.50 -36.58 2.50
C PRO A 315 11.49 -38.09 2.48
N ALA A 316 10.47 -38.67 1.81
CA ALA A 316 10.33 -40.11 1.79
C ALA A 316 11.69 -40.62 1.33
N ALA A 317 12.35 -41.43 2.19
CA ALA A 317 13.67 -41.97 1.91
C ALA A 317 13.70 -42.37 0.44
N PRO A 318 14.71 -41.92 -0.33
CA PRO A 318 14.72 -42.04 -1.78
C PRO A 318 14.28 -43.45 -2.13
N ARG A 319 13.11 -43.55 -2.77
CA ARG A 319 12.55 -44.85 -3.16
C ARG A 319 13.69 -45.54 -3.91
N PRO A 320 14.18 -46.71 -3.47
CA PRO A 320 15.26 -47.39 -4.16
C PRO A 320 14.88 -47.45 -5.63
N ALA A 321 15.80 -46.97 -6.48
CA ALA A 321 15.55 -46.83 -7.91
C ALA A 321 14.90 -48.13 -8.40
N PRO A 322 13.74 -48.07 -9.09
CA PRO A 322 13.20 -49.26 -9.71
C PRO A 322 14.30 -49.83 -10.60
N THR A 323 14.77 -51.03 -10.27
CA THR A 323 15.71 -51.79 -11.07
C THR A 323 15.16 -51.78 -12.48
N ALA A 324 15.83 -51.09 -13.39
CA ALA A 324 15.36 -50.96 -14.76
C ALA A 324 15.15 -52.38 -15.31
N PRO A 325 13.97 -52.73 -15.86
CA PRO A 325 13.87 -53.92 -16.66
C PRO A 325 14.90 -53.77 -17.79
N THR A 326 15.77 -54.76 -17.94
CA THR A 326 16.67 -54.91 -19.08
C THR A 326 15.83 -54.78 -20.35
N VAL A 327 15.86 -53.60 -20.96
CA VAL A 327 15.25 -53.35 -22.26
C VAL A 327 16.14 -54.07 -23.27
N ALA A 328 15.58 -55.10 -23.88
CA ALA A 328 16.16 -55.76 -25.04
C ALA A 328 16.49 -54.69 -26.10
N GLU A 329 17.71 -54.75 -26.58
CA GLU A 329 18.32 -53.89 -27.58
C GLU A 329 17.41 -53.73 -28.81
N ALA A 330 16.82 -52.53 -28.94
CA ALA A 330 16.05 -52.16 -30.11
C ALA A 330 17.00 -51.86 -31.29
N PRO A 331 16.68 -52.31 -32.51
CA PRO A 331 17.54 -52.13 -33.68
C PRO A 331 17.75 -50.64 -33.99
N ALA A 332 18.99 -50.32 -34.39
CA ALA A 332 19.47 -48.98 -34.66
C ALA A 332 18.53 -48.18 -35.59
N PRO A 333 18.17 -46.93 -35.23
CA PRO A 333 17.38 -46.07 -36.11
C PRO A 333 18.19 -45.71 -37.36
N ALA A 334 17.53 -45.77 -38.51
CA ALA A 334 18.08 -45.35 -39.79
C ALA A 334 18.52 -43.86 -39.75
N PRO A 335 19.60 -43.49 -40.47
CA PRO A 335 20.10 -42.12 -40.49
C PRO A 335 19.03 -41.16 -41.04
N PRO A 336 18.91 -39.95 -40.49
CA PRO A 336 17.95 -38.96 -40.95
C PRO A 336 18.24 -38.54 -42.40
N PRO A 337 17.20 -38.28 -43.21
CA PRO A 337 17.37 -37.77 -44.57
C PRO A 337 18.03 -36.40 -44.56
N ALA A 338 18.92 -36.18 -45.54
CA ALA A 338 19.68 -34.95 -45.69
C ALA A 338 18.77 -33.71 -45.77
N PRO A 339 19.16 -32.59 -45.15
CA PRO A 339 18.38 -31.36 -45.21
C PRO A 339 18.31 -30.83 -46.66
N PRO A 340 17.16 -30.29 -47.09
CA PRO A 340 17.04 -29.66 -48.39
C PRO A 340 17.93 -28.41 -48.50
N PRO A 341 18.43 -28.07 -49.70
CA PRO A 341 19.29 -26.93 -49.91
C PRO A 341 18.58 -25.61 -49.53
N THR A 342 19.22 -24.86 -48.65
CA THR A 342 18.79 -23.52 -48.22
C THR A 342 18.66 -22.59 -49.42
N ARG A 343 17.43 -22.17 -49.73
CA ARG A 343 17.16 -21.13 -50.73
C ARG A 343 17.64 -19.78 -50.15
N GLN A 344 18.78 -19.29 -50.63
CA GLN A 344 19.26 -17.94 -50.33
C GLN A 344 18.22 -16.92 -50.82
N ALA A 345 17.59 -16.23 -49.87
CA ALA A 345 16.72 -15.10 -50.16
C ALA A 345 17.57 -13.89 -50.56
N PHE A 346 17.36 -13.43 -51.78
CA PHE A 346 17.92 -12.21 -52.36
C PHE A 346 17.34 -11.00 -51.61
N VAL A 347 18.18 -10.26 -50.88
CA VAL A 347 17.79 -8.99 -50.24
C VAL A 347 18.26 -7.84 -51.12
N PRO A 348 17.37 -7.01 -51.69
CA PRO A 348 17.77 -5.84 -52.45
C PRO A 348 18.38 -4.77 -51.52
N ALA A 349 19.46 -4.16 -52.00
CA ALA A 349 20.16 -3.06 -51.34
C ALA A 349 19.24 -1.82 -51.21
N VAL A 350 18.94 -1.43 -49.97
CA VAL A 350 18.36 -0.12 -49.67
C VAL A 350 19.49 0.85 -49.35
N THR A 351 19.77 1.70 -50.34
CA THR A 351 20.67 2.83 -50.27
C THR A 351 19.94 4.04 -49.69
N GLY A 352 20.55 4.69 -48.69
CA GLY A 352 20.38 6.14 -48.48
C GLY A 352 19.53 6.57 -47.28
N GLY A 353 20.16 7.31 -46.35
CA GLY A 353 19.41 8.03 -45.32
C GLY A 353 20.20 8.54 -44.11
N ARG A 354 21.43 9.06 -44.29
CA ARG A 354 22.11 9.83 -43.22
C ARG A 354 21.36 11.14 -42.99
N LYS A 355 20.60 11.25 -41.89
CA LYS A 355 20.24 12.56 -41.31
C LYS A 355 21.20 12.86 -40.16
N LYS A 356 22.12 13.78 -40.43
CA LYS A 356 22.86 14.54 -39.41
C LYS A 356 21.86 15.42 -38.67
N TYR A 357 21.77 15.30 -37.35
CA TYR A 357 21.27 16.39 -36.52
C TYR A 357 22.48 17.08 -35.89
N ALA A 358 22.63 18.34 -36.28
CA ALA A 358 23.64 19.26 -35.83
C ALA A 358 23.41 19.63 -34.36
N ALA A 359 24.52 19.87 -33.68
CA ALA A 359 24.58 20.57 -32.41
C ALA A 359 24.04 22.00 -32.58
N GLU A 360 23.16 22.44 -31.68
CA GLU A 360 22.95 23.86 -31.42
C GLU A 360 22.74 24.11 -29.93
N LEU A 361 23.71 24.86 -29.38
CA LEU A 361 23.56 26.03 -28.52
C LEU A 361 22.94 25.83 -27.13
N GLY A 362 23.84 25.87 -26.14
CA GLY A 362 23.49 26.17 -24.75
C GLY A 362 23.10 27.64 -24.56
N PRO A 363 22.39 27.96 -23.46
CA PRO A 363 22.15 29.35 -23.08
C PRO A 363 23.32 29.94 -22.27
N PRO A 364 23.56 31.27 -22.39
CA PRO A 364 24.69 31.94 -21.77
C PRO A 364 24.50 32.14 -20.26
N ALA A 365 25.63 32.10 -19.56
CA ALA A 365 25.79 32.58 -18.21
C ALA A 365 25.43 34.08 -18.13
N VAL A 366 24.56 34.45 -17.20
CA VAL A 366 24.35 35.84 -16.81
C VAL A 366 25.10 36.06 -15.50
N ALA A 367 26.22 36.75 -15.61
CA ALA A 367 26.86 37.45 -14.51
C ALA A 367 26.13 38.78 -14.28
N GLY A 368 25.97 39.16 -13.01
CA GLY A 368 25.44 40.46 -12.63
C GLY A 368 25.40 40.58 -11.10
N ALA A 369 26.42 41.26 -10.58
CA ALA A 369 26.54 41.71 -9.20
C ALA A 369 25.78 43.05 -8.99
N ASP A 370 25.73 43.44 -7.71
CA ASP A 370 25.24 44.68 -7.07
C ASP A 370 23.75 44.78 -6.69
#